data_AF-A0A1A8FVY1-F1
#
_entry.id   AF-A0A1A8FVY1-F1
#
_cell.length_a   1.000
_cell.length_b   1.000
_cell.length_c   1.000
_cell.angle_alpha   90.00
_cell.angle_beta   90.00
_cell.angle_gamma   90.00
#
_symmetry.space_group_name_H-M   'P 1'
#
loop_
_entity.id
_entity.type
_entity.pdbx_description
1 polymer ?
#
loop_
_entity_poly.entity_id
_entity_poly.type
_entity_poly.pdbx_seq_one_letter_code
_entity_poly.pdbx_strand_id
1 'polypeptide(L)'
;GGFDAIANVRGEVFFFKGAQFWRTARDGSLVSLKPAMIKNFWIGLPPQTNKIDAVYERKSDSRIVFFVGSQYWVFKDTQAMSGYPRPLSDWGMRRANGVLVDRVDAAFIWAHNGKTYLFSDGEFWRFDESKRGEQVTWQPDPGYPRNNGIWEGMPTHMDDVISWGEGHAYFFKDNFYWVSMNDGPNQDYVSPKSTALDWLRCPAPPLAPSVPSPRNPKE
;
A
#
# COMPACT_ATOMS: atom_id res chain seq x y z
N GLY A 1 13.06 -3.25 4.35
CA GLY A 1 11.96 -2.80 3.49
C GLY A 1 11.72 -3.81 2.39
N GLY A 2 11.22 -3.34 1.24
CA GLY A 2 10.67 -4.15 0.15
C GLY A 2 9.52 -5.00 0.67
N PHE A 3 8.53 -4.34 1.27
CA PHE A 3 7.35 -5.04 1.80
C PHE A 3 6.46 -5.47 0.66
N ASP A 4 5.74 -6.57 0.86
CA ASP A 4 4.82 -7.09 -0.16
C ASP A 4 3.52 -6.25 -0.22
N ALA A 5 3.10 -5.72 0.94
CA ALA A 5 1.99 -4.79 1.07
C ALA A 5 2.15 -3.95 2.35
N ILE A 6 1.60 -2.74 2.35
CA ILE A 6 1.56 -1.82 3.49
C ILE A 6 0.17 -1.20 3.56
N ALA A 7 -0.48 -1.27 4.73
CA ALA A 7 -1.86 -0.79 4.85
C ALA A 7 -2.11 -0.06 6.15
N ASN A 8 -2.85 1.05 6.05
CA ASN A 8 -3.46 1.69 7.21
C ASN A 8 -4.83 1.05 7.49
N VAL A 9 -4.95 0.41 8.64
CA VAL A 9 -6.17 -0.22 9.14
C VAL A 9 -6.45 0.33 10.52
N ARG A 10 -7.56 1.06 10.67
CA ARG A 10 -8.02 1.67 11.94
C ARG A 10 -6.96 2.56 12.60
N GLY A 11 -6.16 3.23 11.78
CA GLY A 11 -5.06 4.11 12.21
C GLY A 11 -3.77 3.38 12.56
N GLU A 12 -3.74 2.06 12.50
CA GLU A 12 -2.53 1.25 12.66
C GLU A 12 -1.97 0.92 11.28
N VAL A 13 -0.64 1.00 11.12
CA VAL A 13 -0.01 0.70 9.82
C VAL A 13 0.63 -0.67 9.89
N PHE A 14 0.17 -1.57 9.03
CA PHE A 14 0.65 -2.93 8.88
C PHE A 14 1.67 -3.01 7.75
N PHE A 15 2.75 -3.74 7.98
CA PHE A 15 3.83 -3.98 7.02
C PHE A 15 3.95 -5.48 6.78
N PHE A 16 3.50 -5.97 5.63
CA PHE A 16 3.46 -7.39 5.30
C PHE A 16 4.72 -7.79 4.51
N LYS A 17 5.35 -8.90 4.89
CA LYS A 17 6.45 -9.51 4.14
C LYS A 17 6.46 -11.01 4.34
N GLY A 18 6.39 -11.77 3.26
CA GLY A 18 6.29 -13.21 3.34
C GLY A 18 5.00 -13.65 4.05
N ALA A 19 5.13 -14.64 4.94
CA ALA A 19 4.04 -15.09 5.83
C ALA A 19 3.90 -14.26 7.12
N GLN A 20 4.56 -13.11 7.20
CA GLN A 20 4.76 -12.32 8.42
C GLN A 20 4.33 -10.87 8.25
N PHE A 21 4.08 -10.20 9.37
CA PHE A 21 3.86 -8.75 9.39
C PHE A 21 4.35 -8.08 10.67
N TRP A 22 4.63 -6.79 10.56
CA TRP A 22 4.78 -5.86 11.69
C TRP A 22 3.62 -4.87 11.68
N ARG A 23 3.35 -4.21 12.81
CA ARG A 23 2.41 -3.09 12.85
C ARG A 23 2.90 -1.95 13.73
N THR A 24 2.57 -0.73 13.35
CA THR A 24 2.71 0.45 14.19
C THR A 24 1.36 0.85 14.78
N ALA A 25 1.37 1.32 16.01
CA ALA A 25 0.20 1.93 16.63
C ALA A 25 -0.10 3.30 15.99
N ARG A 26 -1.22 3.91 16.41
CA ARG A 26 -1.69 5.20 15.89
C ARG A 26 -0.72 6.35 16.10
N ASP A 27 0.10 6.28 17.15
CA ASP A 27 1.15 7.25 17.46
C ASP A 27 2.45 7.03 16.65
N GLY A 28 2.46 6.04 15.74
CA GLY A 28 3.64 5.68 14.94
C GLY A 28 4.70 4.91 15.72
N SER A 29 4.40 4.43 16.92
CA SER A 29 5.28 3.52 17.66
C SER A 29 5.15 2.09 17.12
N LEU A 30 6.27 1.39 16.99
CA LEU A 30 6.26 -0.02 16.59
C LEU A 30 5.71 -0.87 17.73
N VAL A 31 4.68 -1.68 17.46
CA VAL A 31 4.04 -2.49 18.51
C VAL A 31 4.95 -3.63 18.99
N SER A 32 5.74 -4.21 18.09
CA SER A 32 6.68 -5.29 18.40
C SER A 32 7.83 -5.31 17.41
N LEU A 33 9.05 -5.53 17.91
CA LEU A 33 10.25 -5.76 17.10
C LEU A 33 10.19 -7.12 16.37
N LYS A 34 9.50 -8.11 16.95
CA LYS A 34 9.30 -9.43 16.34
C LYS A 34 8.06 -9.42 15.45
N PRO A 35 8.14 -9.96 14.22
CA PRO A 35 6.96 -10.07 13.37
C PRO A 35 5.95 -11.06 13.94
N ALA A 36 4.67 -10.82 13.64
CA ALA A 36 3.60 -11.77 13.84
C ALA A 36 3.37 -12.60 12.56
N MET A 37 2.82 -13.80 12.71
CA MET A 37 2.42 -14.64 11.58
C MET A 37 1.06 -14.19 11.06
N ILE A 38 0.94 -13.98 9.75
CA ILE A 38 -0.31 -13.56 9.09
C ILE A 38 -1.44 -14.53 9.46
N LYS A 39 -1.21 -15.85 9.29
CA LYS A 39 -2.21 -16.90 9.56
C LYS A 39 -2.74 -16.94 11.00
N ASN A 40 -1.97 -16.43 11.97
CA ASN A 40 -2.36 -16.43 13.38
C ASN A 40 -3.23 -15.22 13.73
N PHE A 41 -3.12 -14.14 12.95
CA PHE A 41 -3.84 -12.90 13.21
C PHE A 41 -5.03 -12.75 12.25
N TRP A 42 -4.82 -12.93 10.95
CA TRP A 42 -5.83 -12.82 9.90
C TRP A 42 -6.44 -14.19 9.60
N ILE A 43 -7.55 -14.50 10.27
CA ILE A 43 -8.18 -15.82 10.25
C ILE A 43 -9.01 -15.99 8.97
N GLY A 44 -8.71 -17.04 8.20
CA GLY A 44 -9.43 -17.40 6.98
C GLY A 44 -8.63 -17.22 5.68
N LEU A 45 -7.43 -16.64 5.74
CA LEU A 45 -6.46 -16.80 4.65
C LEU A 45 -5.96 -18.25 4.59
N PRO A 46 -5.68 -18.79 3.39
CA PRO A 46 -5.08 -20.11 3.23
C PRO A 46 -3.78 -20.25 4.05
N PRO A 47 -3.53 -21.39 4.73
CA PRO A 47 -2.33 -21.57 5.57
C PRO A 47 -0.99 -21.36 4.85
N GLN A 48 -0.97 -21.59 3.53
CA GLN A 48 0.18 -21.43 2.65
C GLN A 48 0.37 -19.99 2.13
N THR A 49 -0.49 -19.04 2.51
CA THR A 49 -0.38 -17.64 2.09
C THR A 49 0.92 -17.06 2.61
N ASN A 50 1.85 -16.82 1.69
CA ASN A 50 3.20 -16.33 1.97
C ASN A 50 3.48 -15.01 1.28
N LYS A 51 2.46 -14.35 0.73
CA LYS A 51 2.53 -13.02 0.15
C LYS A 51 1.12 -12.41 0.16
N ILE A 52 1.03 -11.13 0.50
CA ILE A 52 -0.16 -10.30 0.33
C ILE A 52 0.24 -9.21 -0.67
N ASP A 53 -0.56 -8.97 -1.70
CA ASP A 53 -0.17 -8.03 -2.76
C ASP A 53 -0.67 -6.60 -2.49
N ALA A 54 -1.85 -6.44 -1.88
CA ALA A 54 -2.33 -5.13 -1.45
C ALA A 54 -3.43 -5.26 -0.38
N VAL A 55 -3.56 -4.26 0.49
CA VAL A 55 -4.61 -4.24 1.53
C VAL A 55 -5.12 -2.82 1.73
N TYR A 56 -6.44 -2.66 1.89
CA TYR A 56 -7.01 -1.38 2.35
C TYR A 56 -8.22 -1.57 3.26
N GLU A 57 -8.49 -0.59 4.12
CA GLU A 57 -9.75 -0.50 4.87
C GLU A 57 -10.78 0.30 4.07
N ARG A 58 -11.90 -0.32 3.73
CA ARG A 58 -13.02 0.30 3.03
C ARG A 58 -13.76 1.28 3.95
N LYS A 59 -13.90 2.53 3.50
CA LYS A 59 -14.54 3.61 4.26
C LYS A 59 -16.04 3.41 4.50
N SER A 60 -16.76 2.74 3.60
CA SER A 60 -18.23 2.64 3.68
C SER A 60 -18.72 1.75 4.81
N ASP A 61 -17.95 0.73 5.21
CA ASP A 61 -18.36 -0.25 6.23
C ASP A 61 -17.21 -0.78 7.10
N SER A 62 -16.04 -0.14 7.04
CA SER A 62 -14.82 -0.49 7.80
C SER A 62 -14.37 -1.94 7.62
N ARG A 63 -14.72 -2.57 6.48
CA ARG A 63 -14.22 -3.88 6.11
C ARG A 63 -12.84 -3.76 5.51
N ILE A 64 -12.01 -4.76 5.75
CA ILE A 64 -10.62 -4.75 5.28
C ILE A 64 -10.53 -5.69 4.09
N VAL A 65 -10.08 -5.19 2.96
CA VAL A 65 -9.99 -5.94 1.72
C VAL A 65 -8.55 -6.33 1.49
N PHE A 66 -8.30 -7.63 1.32
CA PHE A 66 -6.99 -8.19 1.02
C PHE A 66 -6.99 -8.68 -0.43
N PHE A 67 -5.98 -8.29 -1.20
CA PHE A 67 -5.72 -8.81 -2.54
C PHE A 67 -4.54 -9.79 -2.47
N VAL A 68 -4.73 -10.99 -3.01
CA VAL A 68 -3.70 -12.04 -3.08
C VAL A 68 -3.82 -12.75 -4.43
N GLY A 69 -2.85 -12.50 -5.31
CA GLY A 69 -2.90 -12.90 -6.72
C GLY A 69 -4.17 -12.40 -7.40
N SER A 70 -4.83 -13.30 -8.12
CA SER A 70 -6.08 -13.03 -8.84
C SER A 70 -7.33 -13.18 -7.98
N GLN A 71 -7.20 -13.11 -6.66
CA GLN A 71 -8.28 -13.28 -5.69
C GLN A 71 -8.27 -12.17 -4.65
N TYR A 72 -9.41 -11.96 -4.02
CA TYR A 72 -9.54 -11.05 -2.89
C TYR A 72 -10.39 -11.63 -1.77
N TRP A 73 -10.14 -11.16 -0.55
CA TRP A 73 -10.88 -11.49 0.67
C TRP A 73 -11.41 -10.21 1.29
N VAL A 74 -12.54 -10.32 1.97
CA VAL A 74 -13.06 -9.23 2.80
C VAL A 74 -13.12 -9.70 4.24
N PHE A 75 -12.56 -8.91 5.13
CA PHE A 75 -12.46 -9.19 6.57
C PHE A 75 -13.41 -8.29 7.35
N LYS A 76 -14.03 -8.90 8.36
CA LYS A 76 -14.60 -8.19 9.52
C LYS A 76 -13.61 -8.31 10.66
N ASP A 77 -13.10 -7.19 11.15
CA ASP A 77 -12.04 -7.23 12.16
C ASP A 77 -10.89 -8.10 11.65
N THR A 78 -10.61 -9.23 12.28
CA THR A 78 -9.55 -10.17 11.90
C THR A 78 -10.07 -11.47 11.27
N GLN A 79 -11.37 -11.59 10.99
CA GLN A 79 -11.99 -12.79 10.42
C GLN A 79 -12.46 -12.58 8.99
N ALA A 80 -12.05 -13.47 8.08
CA ALA A 80 -12.54 -13.48 6.72
C ALA A 80 -14.05 -13.74 6.70
N MET A 81 -14.76 -12.97 5.90
CA MET A 81 -16.20 -13.15 5.71
C MET A 81 -16.48 -14.43 4.92
N SER A 82 -17.67 -15.00 5.12
CA SER A 82 -18.14 -16.13 4.31
C SER A 82 -18.25 -15.75 2.83
N GLY A 83 -18.01 -16.73 1.95
CA GLY A 83 -18.04 -16.53 0.50
C GLY A 83 -16.75 -15.97 -0.11
N TYR A 84 -15.66 -15.86 0.67
CA TYR A 84 -14.32 -15.49 0.19
C TYR A 84 -13.35 -16.68 0.23
N PRO A 85 -12.33 -16.72 -0.65
CA PRO A 85 -11.98 -15.70 -1.66
C PRO A 85 -13.01 -15.55 -2.77
N ARG A 86 -13.02 -14.36 -3.37
CA ARG A 86 -13.70 -14.06 -4.62
C ARG A 86 -12.69 -13.69 -5.71
N PRO A 87 -13.00 -13.89 -7.00
CA PRO A 87 -12.08 -13.57 -8.08
C PRO A 87 -11.88 -12.07 -8.27
N LEU A 88 -10.67 -11.64 -8.58
CA LEU A 88 -10.34 -10.23 -8.83
C LEU A 88 -11.14 -9.64 -10.01
N SER A 89 -11.60 -10.48 -10.95
CA SER A 89 -12.47 -10.07 -12.05
C SER A 89 -13.77 -9.40 -11.59
N ASP A 90 -14.21 -9.63 -10.35
CA ASP A 90 -15.35 -8.95 -9.74
C ASP A 90 -15.14 -7.43 -9.62
N TRP A 91 -13.88 -6.96 -9.70
CA TRP A 91 -13.53 -5.54 -9.67
C TRP A 91 -13.66 -4.85 -11.03
N GLY A 92 -13.94 -5.59 -12.11
CA GLY A 92 -14.14 -5.03 -13.45
C GLY A 92 -12.91 -4.31 -14.03
N MET A 93 -11.72 -4.51 -13.44
CA MET A 93 -10.50 -3.82 -13.87
C MET A 93 -9.97 -4.43 -15.15
N ARG A 94 -9.94 -3.61 -16.20
CA ARG A 94 -9.27 -3.89 -17.47
C ARG A 94 -8.20 -2.84 -17.70
N ARG A 95 -7.03 -3.28 -18.12
CA ARG A 95 -5.92 -2.42 -18.59
C ARG A 95 -6.33 -1.67 -19.85
N ALA A 96 -5.60 -0.62 -20.22
CA ALA A 96 -5.87 0.13 -21.45
C ALA A 96 -5.84 -0.76 -22.71
N ASN A 97 -5.07 -1.85 -22.69
CA ASN A 97 -5.01 -2.85 -23.77
C ASN A 97 -6.21 -3.84 -23.77
N GLY A 98 -7.18 -3.69 -22.87
CA GLY A 98 -8.39 -4.51 -22.76
C GLY A 98 -8.24 -5.79 -21.93
N VAL A 99 -7.03 -6.16 -21.52
CA VAL A 99 -6.75 -7.37 -20.73
C VAL A 99 -7.24 -7.17 -19.29
N LEU A 100 -7.89 -8.19 -18.72
CA LEU A 100 -8.30 -8.20 -17.32
C LEU A 100 -7.07 -8.15 -16.40
N VAL A 101 -7.20 -7.39 -15.33
CA VAL A 101 -6.17 -7.33 -14.27
C VAL A 101 -6.21 -8.60 -13.45
N ASP A 102 -5.05 -9.17 -13.19
CA ASP A 102 -4.85 -10.43 -12.45
C ASP A 102 -4.10 -10.25 -11.12
N ARG A 103 -3.63 -9.04 -10.81
CA ARG A 103 -2.99 -8.67 -9.53
C ARG A 103 -3.19 -7.18 -9.23
N VAL A 104 -3.26 -6.83 -7.95
CA VAL A 104 -3.21 -5.44 -7.46
C VAL A 104 -1.86 -5.21 -6.80
N ASP A 105 -1.13 -4.18 -7.20
CA ASP A 105 0.18 -3.83 -6.65
C ASP A 105 0.08 -2.88 -5.44
N ALA A 106 -0.95 -2.02 -5.40
CA ALA A 106 -1.19 -1.11 -4.29
C ALA A 106 -2.67 -0.79 -4.16
N ALA A 107 -3.15 -0.54 -2.94
CA ALA A 107 -4.55 -0.20 -2.70
C ALA A 107 -4.68 0.81 -1.56
N PHE A 108 -5.37 1.93 -1.82
CA PHE A 108 -5.61 2.91 -0.76
C PHE A 108 -6.88 3.72 -0.98
N ILE A 109 -7.38 4.30 0.11
CA ILE A 109 -8.40 5.35 0.03
C ILE A 109 -7.68 6.67 0.08
N TRP A 110 -7.87 7.51 -0.94
CA TRP A 110 -7.29 8.84 -0.93
C TRP A 110 -8.12 9.74 -0.03
N ALA A 111 -7.51 10.27 1.04
CA ALA A 111 -8.22 11.10 2.01
C ALA A 111 -8.88 12.34 1.39
N HIS A 112 -8.28 12.90 0.33
CA HIS A 112 -8.76 14.10 -0.35
C HIS A 112 -10.19 13.97 -0.90
N ASN A 113 -10.54 12.84 -1.52
CA ASN A 113 -11.87 12.65 -2.12
C ASN A 113 -12.63 11.41 -1.60
N GLY A 114 -12.00 10.62 -0.72
CA GLY A 114 -12.57 9.43 -0.12
C GLY A 114 -12.84 8.29 -1.10
N LYS A 115 -12.30 8.33 -2.32
CA LYS A 115 -12.41 7.25 -3.31
C LYS A 115 -11.32 6.22 -3.09
N THR A 116 -11.60 4.99 -3.51
CA THR A 116 -10.66 3.88 -3.46
C THR A 116 -9.85 3.86 -4.75
N TYR A 117 -8.54 3.71 -4.65
CA TYR A 117 -7.60 3.63 -5.75
C TYR A 117 -6.87 2.30 -5.70
N LEU A 118 -6.90 1.57 -6.81
CA LEU A 118 -6.19 0.30 -6.99
C LEU A 118 -5.17 0.48 -8.11
N PHE A 119 -3.94 0.04 -7.90
CA PHE A 119 -2.84 0.15 -8.86
C PHE A 119 -2.45 -1.23 -9.37
N SER A 120 -2.08 -1.32 -10.64
CA SER A 120 -1.54 -2.54 -11.25
C SER A 120 -0.74 -2.17 -12.49
N ASP A 121 0.51 -2.65 -12.57
CA ASP A 121 1.33 -2.62 -13.79
C ASP A 121 1.48 -1.22 -14.42
N GLY A 122 1.70 -0.19 -13.59
CA GLY A 122 1.86 1.20 -14.06
C GLY A 122 0.55 1.90 -14.44
N GLU A 123 -0.59 1.26 -14.21
CA GLU A 123 -1.93 1.84 -14.35
C GLU A 123 -2.66 1.83 -13.00
N PHE A 124 -3.72 2.62 -12.90
CA PHE A 124 -4.58 2.63 -11.73
C PHE A 124 -6.04 2.90 -12.07
N TRP A 125 -6.93 2.45 -11.18
CA TRP A 125 -8.38 2.58 -11.26
C TRP A 125 -8.88 3.30 -10.03
N ARG A 126 -9.96 4.07 -10.19
CA ARG A 126 -10.66 4.75 -9.08
C ARG A 126 -12.06 4.18 -8.93
N PHE A 127 -12.49 3.97 -7.71
CA PHE A 127 -13.80 3.43 -7.38
C PHE A 127 -14.55 4.33 -6.41
N ASP A 128 -15.83 4.54 -6.71
CA ASP A 128 -16.79 5.19 -5.82
C ASP A 128 -17.60 4.16 -5.03
N GLU A 129 -17.10 3.77 -3.87
CA GLU A 129 -17.75 2.75 -3.04
C GLU A 129 -19.00 3.23 -2.30
N SER A 130 -19.38 4.51 -2.42
CA SER A 130 -20.63 5.03 -1.86
C SER A 130 -21.86 4.63 -2.68
N LYS A 131 -21.68 4.30 -3.96
CA LYS A 131 -22.76 4.04 -4.91
C LYS A 131 -23.13 2.56 -5.00
N ARG A 132 -22.97 1.80 -3.92
CA ARG A 132 -23.16 0.35 -3.93
C ARG A 132 -24.65 0.01 -4.13
N GLY A 133 -25.06 -0.11 -5.40
CA GLY A 133 -26.32 -0.71 -5.81
C GLY A 133 -26.22 -2.24 -5.85
N GLU A 134 -27.26 -2.89 -6.41
CA GLU A 134 -27.41 -4.35 -6.52
C GLU A 134 -26.42 -5.03 -7.49
N GLN A 135 -25.42 -4.32 -8.00
CA GLN A 135 -24.48 -4.86 -8.98
C GLN A 135 -23.50 -5.85 -8.33
N VAL A 136 -23.41 -7.04 -8.95
CA VAL A 136 -22.52 -8.13 -8.52
C VAL A 136 -21.05 -7.82 -8.80
N THR A 137 -20.78 -6.95 -9.78
CA THR A 137 -19.45 -6.56 -10.27
C THR A 137 -19.24 -5.07 -10.02
N TRP A 138 -18.08 -4.71 -9.47
CA TRP A 138 -17.66 -3.32 -9.36
C TRP A 138 -17.24 -2.80 -10.72
N GLN A 139 -17.54 -1.52 -10.96
CA GLN A 139 -17.03 -0.81 -12.12
C GLN A 139 -16.17 0.34 -11.65
N PRO A 140 -14.97 0.53 -12.23
CA PRO A 140 -14.21 1.74 -11.99
C PRO A 140 -14.98 2.95 -12.52
N ASP A 141 -14.67 4.12 -11.96
CA ASP A 141 -15.22 5.39 -12.45
C ASP A 141 -14.91 5.57 -13.95
N PRO A 142 -15.77 6.28 -14.71
CA PRO A 142 -15.49 6.59 -16.11
C PRO A 142 -14.14 7.32 -16.29
N GLY A 143 -13.40 6.95 -17.35
CA GLY A 143 -12.10 7.52 -17.66
C GLY A 143 -10.92 6.87 -16.93
N TYR A 144 -11.13 5.65 -16.40
CA TYR A 144 -10.10 4.76 -15.85
C TYR A 144 -10.01 3.46 -16.67
N PRO A 145 -8.83 2.80 -16.76
CA PRO A 145 -7.59 3.12 -16.06
C PRO A 145 -6.94 4.43 -16.50
N ARG A 146 -6.07 4.96 -15.64
CA ARG A 146 -5.12 6.03 -15.97
C ARG A 146 -3.70 5.55 -15.73
N ASN A 147 -2.75 6.16 -16.44
CA ASN A 147 -1.34 5.88 -16.26
C ASN A 147 -0.82 6.47 -14.93
N ASN A 148 0.04 5.74 -14.23
CA ASN A 148 0.64 6.16 -12.96
C ASN A 148 1.55 7.38 -13.08
N GLY A 149 2.04 7.69 -14.28
CA GLY A 149 2.91 8.83 -14.54
C GLY A 149 2.29 10.18 -14.21
N ILE A 150 0.97 10.26 -13.98
CA ILE A 150 0.36 11.49 -13.49
C ILE A 150 0.81 11.82 -12.07
N TRP A 151 1.24 10.84 -11.25
CA TRP A 151 1.70 11.10 -9.88
C TRP A 151 3.14 11.62 -9.92
N GLU A 152 3.34 12.85 -10.39
CA GLU A 152 4.67 13.43 -10.59
C GLU A 152 5.48 13.44 -9.28
N GLY A 153 6.77 13.10 -9.39
CA GLY A 153 7.66 12.98 -8.23
C GLY A 153 7.51 11.68 -7.43
N MET A 154 6.53 10.82 -7.75
CA MET A 154 6.36 9.50 -7.13
C MET A 154 6.97 8.38 -7.97
N PRO A 155 7.36 7.23 -7.36
CA PRO A 155 7.81 6.08 -8.12
C PRO A 155 6.69 5.49 -9.00
N THR A 156 7.00 5.18 -10.26
CA THR A 156 6.03 4.62 -11.22
C THR A 156 5.59 3.19 -10.90
N HIS A 157 6.49 2.40 -10.30
CA HIS A 157 6.26 1.03 -9.83
C HIS A 157 6.45 0.97 -8.32
N MET A 158 5.49 1.50 -7.57
CA MET A 158 5.47 1.48 -6.11
C MET A 158 5.14 0.08 -5.56
N ASP A 159 5.60 -0.19 -4.34
CA ASP A 159 5.28 -1.42 -3.59
C ASP A 159 3.92 -1.31 -2.89
N ASP A 160 3.56 -0.11 -2.40
CA ASP A 160 2.21 0.20 -1.92
C ASP A 160 2.01 1.71 -1.73
N VAL A 161 0.77 2.13 -1.44
CA VAL A 161 0.40 3.50 -1.05
C VAL A 161 -0.54 3.44 0.15
N ILE A 162 -0.39 4.35 1.12
CA ILE A 162 -1.39 4.52 2.18
C ILE A 162 -1.73 5.99 2.39
N SER A 163 -2.96 6.27 2.84
CA SER A 163 -3.26 7.55 3.50
C SER A 163 -2.95 7.42 4.98
N TRP A 164 -2.17 8.34 5.55
CA TRP A 164 -1.83 8.34 6.99
C TRP A 164 -1.70 9.75 7.56
N GLY A 165 -1.79 9.87 8.89
CA GLY A 165 -1.71 11.15 9.61
C GLY A 165 -2.84 12.10 9.20
N GLU A 166 -2.47 13.29 8.73
CA GLU A 166 -3.39 14.35 8.27
C GLU A 166 -4.00 14.09 6.88
N GLY A 167 -4.00 12.84 6.43
CA GLY A 167 -4.55 12.44 5.13
C GLY A 167 -3.56 12.50 3.98
N HIS A 168 -2.27 12.70 4.26
CA HIS A 168 -1.22 12.65 3.24
C HIS A 168 -1.10 11.24 2.65
N ALA A 169 -0.78 11.18 1.35
CA ALA A 169 -0.51 9.93 0.67
C ALA A 169 0.98 9.59 0.78
N TYR A 170 1.28 8.41 1.31
CA TYR A 170 2.63 7.87 1.48
C TYR A 170 2.84 6.77 0.45
N PHE A 171 3.76 7.00 -0.49
CA PHE A 171 4.12 6.06 -1.55
C PHE A 171 5.36 5.31 -1.12
N PHE A 172 5.32 3.97 -1.12
CA PHE A 172 6.44 3.14 -0.69
C PHE A 172 7.09 2.46 -1.88
N LYS A 173 8.42 2.41 -1.86
CA LYS A 173 9.18 1.60 -2.81
C LYS A 173 10.51 1.19 -2.19
N ASP A 174 10.81 -0.10 -2.27
CA ASP A 174 11.99 -0.71 -1.70
C ASP A 174 12.14 -0.34 -0.21
N ASN A 175 13.22 0.35 0.16
CA ASN A 175 13.47 0.79 1.53
C ASN A 175 13.04 2.23 1.82
N PHE A 176 12.35 2.87 0.87
CA PHE A 176 12.04 4.28 0.91
C PHE A 176 10.54 4.54 0.83
N TYR A 177 10.17 5.75 1.25
CA TYR A 177 8.84 6.30 1.03
C TYR A 177 8.88 7.79 0.67
N TRP A 178 7.87 8.23 -0.07
CA TRP A 178 7.63 9.59 -0.49
C TRP A 178 6.29 10.05 0.07
N VAL A 179 6.16 11.33 0.40
CA VAL A 179 4.92 11.90 0.95
C VAL A 179 4.39 12.95 0.00
N SER A 180 3.17 12.77 -0.49
CA SER A 180 2.43 13.81 -1.20
C SER A 180 1.56 14.58 -0.21
N MET A 181 1.87 15.86 -0.05
CA MET A 181 1.14 16.77 0.84
C MET A 181 -0.01 17.41 0.05
N ASN A 182 -1.16 16.73 0.00
CA ASN A 182 -2.52 17.21 -0.34
C ASN A 182 -2.79 18.11 -1.58
N ASP A 183 -1.79 18.49 -2.39
CA ASP A 183 -1.95 19.49 -3.46
C ASP A 183 -2.03 18.88 -4.87
N GLY A 184 -2.40 17.61 -4.96
CA GLY A 184 -2.57 16.91 -6.23
C GLY A 184 -1.26 16.38 -6.81
N PRO A 185 -1.31 15.90 -8.07
CA PRO A 185 -0.22 15.15 -8.69
C PRO A 185 1.08 15.92 -8.95
N ASN A 186 1.07 17.26 -8.87
CA ASN A 186 2.22 18.09 -9.22
C ASN A 186 2.88 18.61 -7.95
N GLN A 187 3.99 18.00 -7.53
CA GLN A 187 4.77 18.49 -6.41
C GLN A 187 6.26 18.58 -6.79
N ASP A 188 6.81 19.79 -6.71
CA ASP A 188 8.22 20.06 -6.97
C ASP A 188 9.08 19.38 -5.87
N TYR A 189 9.73 18.28 -6.28
CA TYR A 189 10.75 17.55 -5.53
C TYR A 189 10.34 16.99 -4.15
N VAL A 190 9.87 15.74 -4.12
CA VAL A 190 9.67 14.97 -2.89
C VAL A 190 10.90 14.11 -2.63
N SER A 191 11.65 14.40 -1.57
CA SER A 191 12.81 13.58 -1.20
C SER A 191 12.38 12.27 -0.52
N PRO A 192 12.98 11.13 -0.89
CA PRO A 192 12.69 9.86 -0.24
C PRO A 192 13.16 9.88 1.22
N LYS A 193 12.36 9.27 2.08
CA LYS A 193 12.69 9.01 3.49
C LYS A 193 12.81 7.51 3.73
N SER A 194 13.52 7.12 4.79
CA SER A 194 13.80 5.70 5.07
C SER A 194 12.64 5.05 5.79
N THR A 195 12.04 4.02 5.18
CA THR A 195 10.98 3.22 5.82
C THR A 195 11.51 2.52 7.07
N ALA A 196 12.75 2.04 7.03
CA ALA A 196 13.34 1.31 8.16
C ALA A 196 13.57 2.21 9.39
N LEU A 197 14.04 3.45 9.19
CA LEU A 197 14.31 4.37 10.30
C LEU A 197 13.02 4.94 10.87
N ASP A 198 12.13 5.41 10.00
CA ASP A 198 10.98 6.22 10.43
C ASP A 198 9.82 5.34 10.92
N TRP A 199 9.56 4.23 10.23
CA TRP A 199 8.41 3.36 10.52
C TRP A 199 8.76 2.14 11.37
N LEU A 200 9.93 1.55 11.15
CA LEU A 200 10.33 0.31 11.85
C LEU A 200 11.31 0.53 13.01
N ARG A 201 11.76 1.77 13.22
CA ARG A 201 12.72 2.14 14.28
C ARG A 201 14.00 1.30 14.25
N CYS A 202 14.44 0.90 13.07
CA CYS A 202 15.74 0.23 12.92
C CYS A 202 16.86 1.20 13.34
N PRO A 203 17.94 0.71 13.98
CA PRO A 203 19.11 1.54 14.24
C PRO A 203 19.63 2.15 12.94
N ALA A 204 20.02 3.42 12.98
CA ALA A 204 20.71 4.03 11.85
C ALA A 204 21.99 3.23 11.55
N PRO A 205 22.31 2.97 10.27
CA PRO A 205 23.61 2.45 9.91
C PRO A 205 24.70 3.33 10.54
N PRO A 206 25.82 2.76 11.01
CA PRO A 206 26.95 3.56 11.45
C PRO A 206 27.34 4.52 10.33
N LEU A 207 27.50 5.81 10.64
CA LEU A 207 28.04 6.77 9.68
C LEU A 207 29.37 6.23 9.16
N ALA A 208 29.51 6.10 7.84
CA ALA A 208 30.78 5.71 7.25
C ALA A 208 31.85 6.71 7.73
N PRO A 209 33.06 6.25 8.13
CA PRO A 209 34.12 7.15 8.52
C PRO A 209 34.40 8.12 7.37
N SER A 210 34.34 9.42 7.65
CA SER A 210 34.68 10.46 6.69
C SER A 210 36.08 10.20 6.16
N VAL A 211 36.20 9.91 4.86
CA VAL A 211 37.51 9.85 4.19
C VAL A 211 38.15 11.24 4.37
N PRO A 212 39.30 11.36 5.03
CA PRO A 212 39.97 12.64 5.15
C PRO A 212 40.33 13.11 3.74
N SER A 213 39.96 14.34 3.39
CA SER A 213 40.38 14.95 2.12
C SER A 213 41.90 14.81 1.96
N PRO A 214 42.40 14.44 0.77
CA PRO A 214 43.83 14.34 0.54
C PRO A 214 44.48 15.69 0.85
N ARG A 215 45.38 15.66 1.83
CA ARG A 215 46.19 16.82 2.21
C ARG A 215 47.11 17.11 1.02
N ASN A 216 46.90 18.23 0.31
CA ASN A 216 47.85 18.69 -0.69
C ASN A 216 49.23 18.84 -0.03
N PRO A 217 50.30 18.23 -0.56
CA PRO A 217 51.65 18.52 -0.12
C PRO A 217 51.93 20.00 -0.42
N LYS A 218 52.24 20.79 0.61
CA LYS A 218 52.86 22.10 0.41
C LYS A 218 54.34 21.87 0.13
N GLU A 219 54.84 22.61 -0.87
CA GLU A 219 56.25 22.74 -1.28
C GLU A 219 57.22 22.97 -0.11
#